data_AF-A0A0G0TBS2-F1
#
_entry.id   AF-A0A0G0TBS2-F1
#
_cell.length_a   1.000
_cell.length_b   1.000
_cell.length_c   1.000
_cell.angle_alpha   90.00
_cell.angle_beta   90.00
_cell.angle_gamma   90.00
#
_symmetry.space_group_name_H-M   'P 1'
#
loop_
_entity.id
_entity.type
_entity.pdbx_description
1 polymer ?
#
loop_
_entity_poly.entity_id
_entity_poly.type
_entity_poly.pdbx_seq_one_letter_code
_entity_poly.pdbx_strand_id
1 'polypeptide(L)'
;MVRDKYSAVWVSHSSISDFLKCPRAYFLRNVYKDPATGHKITVVTPPLSLGTAVHEVIESLAVLPVEERLKISLVKKLDPVWLKFSGKKGGFRNYTEEIGYRDRAIKMLMNLQEDPGPILEKAVKIKTGTLNLPNYFLSIEENIILCGKIDWLKYVDADDSVHIIDFKTGKYEEREDSLQLPIYLLLATNTQTKKVSGTSYWYLDRDPPSHEASNFAKATLDKSEGQGGLVEKKLPEIKESYKKVLEIAKKIKLARLKNEFVCPTGGCHNCRPLERVLRGEGELVGGSETKQDVYILPQ
;
A
#
# COMPACT_ATOMS: atom_id res chain seq x y z
N MET A 1 -29.80 -2.44 14.23
CA MET A 1 -28.52 -2.05 14.85
C MET A 1 -28.11 -0.68 14.31
N VAL A 2 -27.69 0.22 15.18
CA VAL A 2 -27.21 1.56 14.78
C VAL A 2 -25.82 1.40 14.18
N ARG A 3 -25.57 2.03 13.03
CA ARG A 3 -24.25 2.07 12.37
C ARG A 3 -23.32 2.97 13.16
N ASP A 4 -22.65 2.43 14.17
CA ASP A 4 -21.65 3.17 14.94
C ASP A 4 -20.24 2.89 14.40
N LYS A 5 -19.72 3.84 13.61
CA LYS A 5 -18.38 3.75 13.03
C LYS A 5 -17.27 3.82 14.08
N TYR A 6 -17.52 4.38 15.26
CA TYR A 6 -16.50 4.61 16.30
C TYR A 6 -16.20 3.33 17.09
N SER A 7 -17.21 2.47 17.31
CA SER A 7 -17.03 1.15 17.94
C SER A 7 -16.74 0.02 16.95
N ALA A 8 -16.84 0.28 15.64
CA ALA A 8 -16.59 -0.72 14.61
C ALA A 8 -15.14 -1.24 14.62
N VAL A 9 -14.96 -2.50 14.23
CA VAL A 9 -13.62 -3.03 13.93
C VAL A 9 -13.27 -2.65 12.49
N TRP A 10 -12.28 -1.76 12.35
CA TRP A 10 -11.75 -1.36 11.06
C TRP A 10 -10.65 -2.33 10.63
N VAL A 11 -10.78 -2.85 9.41
CA VAL A 11 -9.78 -3.71 8.77
C VAL A 11 -9.37 -3.13 7.43
N SER A 12 -8.11 -3.31 7.08
CA SER A 12 -7.46 -2.95 5.82
C SER A 12 -6.55 -4.08 5.35
N HIS A 13 -6.09 -4.02 4.09
CA HIS A 13 -5.10 -4.95 3.56
C HIS A 13 -3.87 -5.09 4.49
N SER A 14 -3.25 -3.98 4.89
CA SER A 14 -2.08 -3.99 5.77
C SER A 14 -2.38 -4.61 7.14
N SER A 15 -3.50 -4.24 7.77
CA SER A 15 -3.88 -4.77 9.09
C SER A 15 -4.23 -6.26 9.03
N ILE A 16 -4.86 -6.73 7.94
CA ILE A 16 -5.15 -8.15 7.72
C ILE A 16 -3.83 -8.91 7.52
N SER A 17 -2.92 -8.37 6.71
CA SER A 17 -1.58 -8.94 6.49
C SER A 17 -0.80 -9.07 7.79
N ASP A 18 -0.80 -8.04 8.64
CA ASP A 18 -0.16 -8.07 9.96
C ASP A 18 -0.73 -9.20 10.82
N PHE A 19 -2.07 -9.33 10.87
CA PHE A 19 -2.73 -10.35 11.69
C PHE A 19 -2.41 -11.77 11.23
N LEU A 20 -2.48 -12.02 9.92
CA LEU A 20 -2.16 -13.31 9.34
C LEU A 20 -0.69 -13.70 9.55
N LYS A 21 0.23 -12.73 9.45
CA LYS A 21 1.66 -12.96 9.69
C LYS A 21 1.99 -13.15 11.17
N CYS A 22 1.38 -12.36 12.05
CA CYS A 22 1.60 -12.42 13.49
C CYS A 22 0.55 -11.57 14.25
N PRO A 23 -0.40 -12.18 14.99
CA PRO A 23 -1.37 -11.46 15.81
C PRO A 23 -0.72 -10.48 16.81
N ARG A 24 0.47 -10.82 17.34
CA ARG A 24 1.24 -9.89 18.21
C ARG A 24 1.71 -8.64 17.46
N ALA A 25 2.20 -8.79 16.23
CA ALA A 25 2.59 -7.64 15.41
C ALA A 25 1.37 -6.78 15.04
N TYR A 26 0.25 -7.43 14.74
CA TYR A 26 -1.03 -6.75 14.53
C TYR A 26 -1.42 -5.90 15.73
N PHE A 27 -1.37 -6.46 16.95
CA PHE A 27 -1.67 -5.71 18.16
C PHE A 27 -0.78 -4.48 18.28
N LEU A 28 0.54 -4.66 18.20
CA LEU A 28 1.51 -3.59 18.39
C LEU A 28 1.37 -2.46 17.36
N ARG A 29 1.01 -2.78 16.11
CA ARG A 29 0.89 -1.79 15.03
C ARG A 29 -0.50 -1.16 14.93
N ASN A 30 -1.56 -1.92 15.21
CA ASN A 30 -2.94 -1.54 14.87
C ASN A 30 -3.86 -1.32 16.08
N VAL A 31 -3.48 -1.78 17.28
CA VAL A 31 -4.30 -1.71 18.50
C VAL A 31 -3.60 -0.93 19.61
N TYR A 32 -2.33 -1.24 19.87
CA TYR A 32 -1.52 -0.58 20.88
C TYR A 32 -1.39 0.91 20.59
N LYS A 33 -1.51 1.71 21.65
CA LYS A 33 -1.21 3.14 21.65
C LYS A 33 -0.23 3.40 22.77
N ASP A 34 0.80 4.18 22.48
CA ASP A 34 1.76 4.62 23.48
C ASP A 34 1.02 5.40 24.59
N PRO A 35 1.18 5.05 25.87
CA PRO A 35 0.49 5.74 26.96
C PRO A 35 0.86 7.22 27.10
N ALA A 36 2.07 7.63 26.68
CA ALA A 36 2.53 9.00 26.80
C ALA A 36 1.96 9.91 25.70
N THR A 37 1.83 9.41 24.47
CA THR A 37 1.38 10.22 23.32
C THR A 37 -0.05 9.90 22.87
N GLY A 38 -0.57 8.73 23.24
CA GLY A 38 -1.82 8.18 22.70
C GLY A 38 -1.73 7.78 21.22
N HIS A 39 -0.54 7.81 20.61
CA HIS A 39 -0.31 7.47 19.22
C HIS A 39 -0.03 5.99 19.04
N LYS A 40 -0.31 5.46 17.83
CA LYS A 40 0.19 4.14 17.44
C LYS A 40 1.70 4.20 17.22
N ILE A 41 2.38 3.06 17.22
CA ILE A 41 3.82 3.02 16.93
C ILE A 41 4.09 2.39 15.56
N THR A 42 5.19 2.79 14.93
CA THR A 42 5.73 2.14 13.75
C THR A 42 7.25 2.21 13.74
N VAL A 43 7.87 1.29 13.00
CA VAL A 43 9.31 1.31 12.73
C VAL A 43 9.50 1.67 11.27
N VAL A 44 10.26 2.72 10.99
CA VAL A 44 10.60 3.12 9.63
C VAL A 44 11.76 2.27 9.09
N THR A 45 11.69 1.94 7.80
CA THR A 45 12.75 1.23 7.09
C THR A 45 13.01 1.88 5.73
N PRO A 46 14.25 1.82 5.22
CA PRO A 46 14.58 2.40 3.92
C PRO A 46 13.66 1.96 2.76
N PRO A 47 13.26 0.68 2.62
CA PRO A 47 12.32 0.27 1.57
C PRO A 47 10.92 0.88 1.72
N LEU A 48 10.43 1.06 2.95
CA LEU A 48 9.13 1.68 3.21
C LEU A 48 9.14 3.15 2.82
N SER A 49 10.22 3.87 3.15
CA SER A 49 10.38 5.27 2.80
C SER A 49 10.50 5.50 1.29
N LEU A 50 11.28 4.65 0.59
CA LEU A 50 11.32 4.66 -0.87
C LEU A 50 9.92 4.46 -1.46
N GLY A 51 9.22 3.40 -1.03
CA GLY A 51 7.89 3.10 -1.55
C GLY A 51 6.92 4.25 -1.32
N THR A 52 6.88 4.77 -0.10
CA THR A 52 5.97 5.88 0.26
C THR A 52 6.26 7.12 -0.59
N ALA A 53 7.52 7.49 -0.78
CA ALA A 53 7.89 8.66 -1.59
C ALA A 53 7.49 8.51 -3.06
N VAL A 54 7.70 7.32 -3.66
CA VAL A 54 7.31 7.05 -5.05
C VAL A 54 5.79 7.07 -5.22
N HIS A 55 5.04 6.44 -4.32
CA HIS A 55 3.57 6.47 -4.35
C HIS A 55 3.03 7.89 -4.20
N GLU A 56 3.58 8.69 -3.28
CA GLU A 56 3.13 10.07 -3.08
C GLU A 56 3.28 10.91 -4.36
N VAL A 57 4.41 10.77 -5.08
CA VAL A 57 4.62 11.44 -6.37
C VAL A 57 3.59 11.00 -7.40
N ILE A 58 3.40 9.69 -7.59
CA ILE A 58 2.54 9.15 -8.66
C ILE A 58 1.07 9.45 -8.39
N GLU A 59 0.60 9.22 -7.16
CA GLU A 59 -0.80 9.45 -6.79
C GLU A 59 -1.17 10.93 -6.84
N SER A 60 -0.20 11.84 -6.64
CA SER A 60 -0.41 13.29 -6.82
C SER A 60 -0.79 13.65 -8.27
N LEU A 61 -0.49 12.80 -9.26
CA LEU A 61 -0.85 13.04 -10.66
C LEU A 61 -2.36 12.86 -10.90
N ALA A 62 -3.03 12.04 -10.08
CA ALA A 62 -4.46 11.76 -10.25
C ALA A 62 -5.34 13.01 -10.08
N VAL A 63 -4.85 14.03 -9.38
CA VAL A 63 -5.59 15.30 -9.19
C VAL A 63 -5.40 16.29 -10.33
N LEU A 64 -4.43 16.05 -11.22
CA LEU A 64 -4.12 16.94 -12.35
C LEU A 64 -4.88 16.50 -13.61
N PRO A 65 -5.24 17.45 -14.49
CA PRO A 65 -5.61 17.14 -15.87
C PRO A 65 -4.51 16.32 -16.55
N VAL A 66 -4.88 15.42 -17.46
CA VAL A 66 -3.97 14.44 -18.08
C VAL A 66 -2.76 15.13 -18.72
N GLU A 67 -3.03 16.19 -19.48
CA GLU A 67 -2.08 17.03 -20.20
C GLU A 67 -1.11 17.80 -19.29
N GLU A 68 -1.42 17.94 -18.00
CA GLU A 68 -0.57 18.62 -17.01
C GLU A 68 0.36 17.66 -16.24
N ARG A 69 0.07 16.35 -16.25
CA ARG A 69 0.71 15.37 -15.34
C ARG A 69 2.23 15.29 -15.48
N LEU A 70 2.73 15.37 -16.72
CA LEU A 70 4.16 15.21 -17.03
C LEU A 70 4.86 16.51 -17.45
N LYS A 71 4.20 17.68 -17.37
CA LYS A 71 4.86 18.96 -17.67
C LYS A 71 6.02 19.27 -16.70
N ILE A 72 5.90 18.80 -15.47
CA ILE A 72 6.99 18.83 -14.48
C ILE A 72 7.50 17.39 -14.35
N SER A 73 8.81 17.20 -14.54
CA SER A 73 9.44 15.90 -14.34
C SER A 73 9.11 15.32 -12.95
N LEU A 74 8.79 14.02 -12.92
CA LEU A 74 8.50 13.29 -11.69
C LEU A 74 9.71 13.24 -10.76
N VAL A 75 10.92 13.23 -11.33
CA VAL A 75 12.17 13.37 -10.56
C VAL A 75 12.21 14.71 -9.81
N LYS A 76 11.81 15.82 -10.46
CA LYS A 76 11.69 17.12 -9.78
C LYS A 76 10.59 17.14 -8.72
N LYS A 77 9.49 16.40 -8.93
CA LYS A 77 8.43 16.24 -7.92
C LYS A 77 8.89 15.41 -6.72
N LEU A 78 9.85 14.50 -6.91
CA LEU A 78 10.40 13.67 -5.84
C LEU A 78 11.18 14.51 -4.82
N ASP A 79 11.91 15.54 -5.24
CA ASP A 79 12.77 16.33 -4.35
C ASP A 79 12.07 16.83 -3.06
N PRO A 80 10.94 17.56 -3.13
CA PRO A 80 10.25 18.00 -1.91
C PRO A 80 9.63 16.86 -1.10
N VAL A 81 9.25 15.76 -1.76
CA VAL A 81 8.71 14.57 -1.09
C VAL A 81 9.81 13.83 -0.32
N TRP A 82 10.99 13.69 -0.92
CA TRP A 82 12.11 12.94 -0.34
C TRP A 82 12.62 13.58 0.95
N LEU A 83 12.58 14.91 1.06
CA LEU A 83 12.96 15.64 2.28
C LEU A 83 12.20 15.19 3.54
N LYS A 84 10.96 14.68 3.38
CA LYS A 84 10.17 14.12 4.50
C LYS A 84 10.82 12.86 5.08
N PHE A 85 11.59 12.15 4.27
CA PHE A 85 12.19 10.86 4.58
C PHE A 85 13.73 10.93 4.72
N SER A 86 14.36 12.09 4.60
CA SER A 86 15.83 12.16 4.67
C SER A 86 16.41 11.77 6.04
N GLY A 87 17.62 11.17 6.01
CA GLY A 87 18.34 10.69 7.18
C GLY A 87 17.58 9.64 8.00
N LYS A 88 17.65 9.76 9.33
CA LYS A 88 17.01 8.79 10.24
C LYS A 88 15.49 8.73 10.09
N LYS A 89 14.84 9.79 9.60
CA LYS A 89 13.38 9.80 9.34
C LYS A 89 12.97 8.79 8.28
N GLY A 90 13.88 8.45 7.36
CA GLY A 90 13.67 7.40 6.36
C GLY A 90 14.16 6.02 6.77
N GLY A 91 14.65 5.88 7.99
CA GLY A 91 15.27 4.65 8.46
C GLY A 91 16.68 4.42 7.90
N PHE A 92 17.31 5.45 7.31
CA PHE A 92 18.65 5.34 6.74
C PHE A 92 19.73 5.39 7.83
N ARG A 93 20.73 4.51 7.71
CA ARG A 93 21.90 4.42 8.59
C ARG A 93 22.88 5.56 8.35
N ASN A 94 23.06 5.90 7.09
CA ASN A 94 24.04 6.88 6.64
C ASN A 94 23.62 7.45 5.28
N TYR A 95 24.32 8.50 4.86
CA TYR A 95 24.06 9.21 3.62
C TYR A 95 24.21 8.31 2.38
N THR A 96 25.16 7.37 2.37
CA THR A 96 25.36 6.45 1.24
C THR A 96 24.16 5.53 1.04
N GLU A 97 23.59 4.99 2.12
CA GLU A 97 22.36 4.18 2.05
C GLU A 97 21.18 5.04 1.57
N GLU A 98 21.01 6.25 2.10
CA GLU A 98 19.96 7.18 1.66
C GLU A 98 20.05 7.46 0.15
N ILE A 99 21.23 7.80 -0.35
CA ILE A 99 21.45 8.06 -1.78
C ILE A 99 21.15 6.82 -2.62
N GLY A 100 21.57 5.63 -2.17
CA GLY A 100 21.27 4.38 -2.87
C GLY A 100 19.76 4.13 -3.03
N TYR A 101 18.94 4.44 -2.00
CA TYR A 101 17.47 4.35 -2.11
C TYR A 101 16.87 5.50 -2.92
N ARG A 102 17.44 6.71 -2.83
CA ARG A 102 16.99 7.87 -3.62
C ARG A 102 17.20 7.64 -5.11
N ASP A 103 18.37 7.18 -5.52
CA ASP A 103 18.69 6.87 -6.92
C ASP A 103 17.75 5.79 -7.48
N ARG A 104 17.41 4.82 -6.63
CA ARG A 104 16.44 3.76 -6.97
C ARG A 104 15.03 4.32 -7.18
N ALA A 105 14.58 5.24 -6.33
CA ALA A 105 13.31 5.95 -6.50
C ALA A 105 13.30 6.81 -7.77
N ILE A 106 14.40 7.51 -8.06
CA ILE A 106 14.59 8.29 -9.29
C ILE A 106 14.45 7.38 -10.50
N LYS A 107 15.13 6.22 -10.53
CA LYS A 107 15.02 5.25 -11.62
C LYS A 107 13.58 4.78 -11.85
N MET A 108 12.84 4.44 -10.79
CA MET A 108 11.43 4.04 -10.91
C MET A 108 10.57 5.13 -11.54
N LEU A 109 10.76 6.39 -11.14
CA LEU A 109 10.01 7.52 -11.67
C LEU A 109 10.44 7.87 -13.10
N MET A 110 11.71 7.70 -13.47
CA MET A 110 12.18 7.84 -14.84
C MET A 110 11.56 6.78 -15.75
N ASN A 111 11.56 5.51 -15.35
CA ASN A 111 10.92 4.42 -16.08
C ASN A 111 9.44 4.73 -16.34
N LEU A 112 8.72 5.23 -15.33
CA LEU A 112 7.33 5.65 -15.46
C LEU A 112 7.16 6.93 -16.31
N GLN A 113 8.15 7.81 -16.41
CA GLN A 113 8.08 8.96 -17.31
C GLN A 113 8.29 8.57 -18.78
N GLU A 114 9.19 7.62 -19.03
CA GLU A 114 9.52 7.11 -20.37
C GLU A 114 8.39 6.23 -20.91
N ASP A 115 7.77 5.42 -20.04
CA ASP A 115 6.64 4.58 -20.36
C ASP A 115 5.43 4.88 -19.44
N PRO A 116 4.71 5.99 -19.68
CA PRO A 116 3.73 6.51 -18.73
C PRO A 116 2.39 5.78 -18.73
N GLY A 117 2.12 4.95 -19.74
CA GLY A 117 0.96 4.06 -19.80
C GLY A 117 -0.34 4.66 -19.21
N PRO A 118 -1.01 3.95 -18.29
CA PRO A 118 -2.26 4.39 -17.65
C PRO A 118 -2.26 5.74 -16.92
N ILE A 119 -1.09 6.33 -16.58
CA ILE A 119 -1.06 7.63 -15.90
C ILE A 119 -1.38 8.79 -16.84
N LEU A 120 -1.32 8.58 -18.16
CA LEU A 120 -1.78 9.55 -19.16
C LEU A 120 -3.19 9.26 -19.67
N GLU A 121 -3.93 8.41 -18.96
CA GLU A 121 -5.34 8.15 -19.24
C GLU A 121 -6.23 8.77 -18.17
N LYS A 122 -7.53 8.90 -18.45
CA LYS A 122 -8.49 9.42 -17.47
C LYS A 122 -8.47 8.52 -16.23
N ALA A 123 -8.55 9.14 -15.05
CA ALA A 123 -8.57 8.44 -13.78
C ALA A 123 -9.81 8.84 -12.97
N VAL A 124 -10.36 7.90 -12.19
CA VAL A 124 -11.50 8.16 -11.31
C VAL A 124 -11.00 8.33 -9.88
N LYS A 125 -11.36 9.45 -9.25
CA LYS A 125 -11.11 9.66 -7.82
C LYS A 125 -12.30 9.17 -7.01
N ILE A 126 -12.05 8.29 -6.04
CA ILE A 126 -13.07 7.91 -5.06
C ILE A 126 -13.36 9.13 -4.18
N LYS A 127 -14.63 9.52 -4.05
CA LYS A 127 -15.05 10.56 -3.12
C LYS A 127 -14.89 10.04 -1.70
N THR A 128 -13.96 10.62 -0.96
CA THR A 128 -13.68 10.28 0.43
C THR A 128 -14.25 11.35 1.36
N GLY A 129 -14.70 10.95 2.55
CA GLY A 129 -15.08 11.89 3.60
C GLY A 129 -13.85 12.48 4.31
N THR A 130 -14.05 13.02 5.50
CA THR A 130 -13.02 13.71 6.32
C THR A 130 -11.75 12.90 6.59
N LEU A 131 -11.82 11.57 6.51
CA LEU A 131 -10.68 10.66 6.72
C LEU A 131 -9.78 10.49 5.48
N ASN A 132 -10.16 11.05 4.33
CA ASN A 132 -9.49 10.87 3.04
C ASN A 132 -9.16 9.38 2.71
N LEU A 133 -10.01 8.46 3.16
CA LEU A 133 -9.79 7.02 3.07
C LEU A 133 -11.10 6.34 2.64
N PRO A 134 -11.13 5.65 1.48
CA PRO A 134 -12.27 4.82 1.09
C PRO A 134 -12.60 3.80 2.18
N ASN A 135 -13.87 3.74 2.56
CA ASN A 135 -14.37 2.81 3.56
C ASN A 135 -15.85 2.50 3.34
N TYR A 136 -16.25 1.29 3.71
CA TYR A 136 -17.66 0.90 3.79
C TYR A 136 -17.85 -0.18 4.86
N PHE A 137 -19.09 -0.37 5.31
CA PHE A 137 -19.43 -1.46 6.22
C PHE A 137 -19.35 -2.79 5.48
N LEU A 138 -18.30 -3.58 5.75
CA LEU A 138 -18.17 -4.94 5.23
C LEU A 138 -19.27 -5.85 5.82
N SER A 139 -19.59 -5.65 7.10
CA SER A 139 -20.75 -6.26 7.73
C SER A 139 -21.31 -5.33 8.80
N ILE A 140 -22.59 -4.96 8.63
CA ILE A 140 -23.32 -4.15 9.60
C ILE A 140 -23.61 -4.97 10.86
N GLU A 141 -24.01 -6.23 10.69
CA GLU A 141 -24.30 -7.17 11.78
C GLU A 141 -23.07 -7.38 12.67
N GLU A 142 -21.89 -7.52 12.05
CA GLU A 142 -20.64 -7.70 12.78
C GLU A 142 -20.00 -6.38 13.20
N ASN A 143 -20.55 -5.23 12.82
CA ASN A 143 -19.95 -3.92 13.01
C ASN A 143 -18.48 -3.87 12.52
N ILE A 144 -18.23 -4.35 11.30
CA ILE A 144 -16.90 -4.39 10.67
C ILE A 144 -16.89 -3.44 9.48
N ILE A 145 -15.86 -2.59 9.42
CA ILE A 145 -15.62 -1.65 8.32
C ILE A 145 -14.36 -2.10 7.57
N LEU A 146 -14.47 -2.24 6.24
CA LEU A 146 -13.32 -2.41 5.37
C LEU A 146 -12.88 -1.04 4.88
N CYS A 147 -11.59 -0.74 4.98
CA CYS A 147 -10.99 0.48 4.50
C CYS A 147 -9.66 0.21 3.78
N GLY A 148 -9.24 1.15 2.96
CA GLY A 148 -7.98 1.06 2.24
C GLY A 148 -7.87 2.12 1.17
N LYS A 149 -6.62 2.41 0.78
CA LYS A 149 -6.32 3.31 -0.32
C LYS A 149 -6.04 2.44 -1.55
N ILE A 150 -6.66 2.81 -2.67
CA ILE A 150 -6.37 2.23 -3.99
C ILE A 150 -5.47 3.26 -4.68
N ASP A 151 -4.31 2.82 -5.18
CA ASP A 151 -3.33 3.75 -5.72
C ASP A 151 -3.85 4.47 -6.97
N TRP A 152 -4.44 3.71 -7.90
CA TRP A 152 -4.95 4.28 -9.14
C TRP A 152 -6.16 3.53 -9.67
N LEU A 153 -7.15 4.29 -10.14
CA LEU A 153 -8.32 3.79 -10.84
C LEU A 153 -8.36 4.41 -12.23
N LYS A 154 -7.86 3.67 -13.23
CA LYS A 154 -7.95 4.07 -14.63
C LYS A 154 -9.42 3.97 -15.07
N TYR A 155 -9.92 5.00 -15.73
CA TYR A 155 -11.22 4.98 -16.39
C TYR A 155 -11.11 4.32 -17.75
N VAL A 156 -12.05 3.44 -18.09
CA VAL A 156 -12.11 2.75 -19.38
C VAL A 156 -13.32 3.29 -20.13
N ASP A 157 -13.07 4.14 -21.13
CA ASP A 157 -14.11 4.80 -21.93
C ASP A 157 -14.99 3.79 -22.70
N ALA A 158 -14.43 2.64 -23.12
CA ALA A 158 -15.08 1.68 -23.99
C ALA A 158 -16.34 1.02 -23.40
N ASP A 159 -16.37 0.80 -22.08
CA ASP A 159 -17.45 0.09 -21.38
C ASP A 159 -17.89 0.78 -20.08
N ASP A 160 -17.57 2.07 -19.92
CA ASP A 160 -17.89 2.90 -18.75
C ASP A 160 -17.47 2.25 -17.41
N SER A 161 -16.25 1.72 -17.38
CA SER A 161 -15.73 0.94 -16.26
C SER A 161 -14.46 1.53 -15.65
N VAL A 162 -13.97 0.92 -14.58
CA VAL A 162 -12.68 1.24 -13.96
C VAL A 162 -11.77 0.02 -13.90
N HIS A 163 -10.48 0.27 -14.12
CA HIS A 163 -9.41 -0.70 -13.98
C HIS A 163 -8.54 -0.33 -12.77
N ILE A 164 -8.38 -1.26 -11.84
CA ILE A 164 -7.58 -1.07 -10.63
C ILE A 164 -6.10 -1.25 -10.95
N ILE A 165 -5.26 -0.30 -10.57
CA ILE A 165 -3.80 -0.40 -10.71
C ILE A 165 -3.18 -0.15 -9.34
N ASP A 166 -2.37 -1.11 -8.88
CA ASP A 166 -1.56 -1.00 -7.67
C ASP A 166 -0.08 -0.94 -8.07
N PHE A 167 0.60 0.13 -7.68
CA PHE A 167 2.01 0.33 -8.00
C PHE A 167 2.87 -0.47 -7.04
N LYS A 168 3.92 -1.09 -7.57
CA LYS A 168 4.83 -1.95 -6.82
C LYS A 168 6.26 -1.43 -6.95
N THR A 169 6.83 -1.05 -5.81
CA THR A 169 8.24 -0.62 -5.68
C THR A 169 9.15 -1.71 -5.09
N GLY A 170 8.58 -2.87 -4.75
CA GLY A 170 9.31 -4.03 -4.26
C GLY A 170 10.06 -4.75 -5.38
N LYS A 171 11.17 -5.40 -5.01
CA LYS A 171 11.97 -6.24 -5.93
C LYS A 171 11.24 -7.51 -6.38
N TYR A 172 10.37 -8.03 -5.53
CA TYR A 172 9.71 -9.31 -5.74
C TYR A 172 8.26 -9.11 -6.13
N GLU A 173 7.74 -10.08 -6.88
CA GLU A 173 6.32 -10.11 -7.21
C GLU A 173 5.45 -10.30 -5.98
N GLU A 174 4.27 -9.69 -6.03
CA GLU A 174 3.22 -9.93 -5.07
C GLU A 174 2.76 -11.39 -5.21
N ARG A 175 2.59 -12.06 -4.07
CA ARG A 175 2.20 -13.47 -4.06
C ARG A 175 0.78 -13.64 -4.60
N GLU A 176 0.54 -14.78 -5.27
CA GLU A 176 -0.78 -15.11 -5.82
C GLU A 176 -1.88 -15.22 -4.76
N ASP A 177 -1.51 -15.59 -3.53
CA ASP A 177 -2.42 -15.70 -2.38
C ASP A 177 -2.68 -14.37 -1.66
N SER A 178 -2.16 -13.25 -2.19
CA SER A 178 -2.37 -11.92 -1.61
C SER A 178 -3.84 -11.50 -1.63
N LEU A 179 -4.32 -10.97 -0.50
CA LEU A 179 -5.68 -10.45 -0.36
C LEU A 179 -5.83 -9.01 -0.85
N GLN A 180 -4.77 -8.40 -1.39
CA GLN A 180 -4.80 -7.01 -1.81
C GLN A 180 -5.83 -6.76 -2.92
N LEU A 181 -5.77 -7.50 -4.04
CA LEU A 181 -6.74 -7.32 -5.13
C LEU A 181 -8.18 -7.68 -4.72
N PRO A 182 -8.45 -8.77 -3.98
CA PRO A 182 -9.77 -9.00 -3.39
C PRO A 182 -10.28 -7.80 -2.57
N ILE A 183 -9.43 -7.19 -1.74
CA ILE A 183 -9.80 -6.03 -0.91
C ILE A 183 -10.03 -4.79 -1.78
N TYR A 184 -9.19 -4.54 -2.78
CA TYR A 184 -9.34 -3.40 -3.68
C TYR A 184 -10.58 -3.51 -4.55
N LEU A 185 -10.89 -4.71 -5.06
CA LEU A 185 -12.14 -4.99 -5.76
C LEU A 185 -13.34 -4.63 -4.88
N LEU A 186 -13.37 -5.15 -3.64
CA LEU A 186 -14.45 -4.86 -2.70
C LEU A 186 -14.57 -3.36 -2.39
N LEU A 187 -13.45 -2.66 -2.17
CA LEU A 187 -13.44 -1.22 -1.93
C LEU A 187 -13.96 -0.46 -3.15
N ALA A 188 -13.40 -0.70 -4.33
CA ALA A 188 -13.79 -0.02 -5.57
C ALA A 188 -15.28 -0.26 -5.87
N THR A 189 -15.78 -1.50 -5.80
CA THR A 189 -17.19 -1.81 -6.05
C THR A 189 -18.15 -1.09 -5.10
N ASN A 190 -17.74 -0.83 -3.85
CA ASN A 190 -18.63 -0.27 -2.83
C ASN A 190 -18.42 1.22 -2.54
N THR A 191 -17.42 1.87 -3.13
CA THR A 191 -17.08 3.27 -2.82
C THR A 191 -17.07 4.20 -4.03
N GLN A 192 -17.26 3.66 -5.24
CA GLN A 192 -17.49 4.43 -6.47
C GLN A 192 -18.57 3.73 -7.32
N THR A 193 -19.06 4.40 -8.38
CA THR A 193 -20.30 4.00 -9.08
C THR A 193 -20.10 3.15 -10.34
N LYS A 194 -18.89 3.10 -10.89
CA LYS A 194 -18.56 2.38 -12.12
C LYS A 194 -18.26 0.91 -11.84
N LYS A 195 -18.48 0.06 -12.84
CA LYS A 195 -18.11 -1.36 -12.75
C LYS A 195 -16.58 -1.49 -12.71
N VAL A 196 -16.06 -2.42 -11.91
CA VAL A 196 -14.65 -2.81 -11.98
C VAL A 196 -14.52 -3.87 -13.08
N SER A 197 -13.73 -3.58 -14.13
CA SER A 197 -13.56 -4.46 -15.29
C SER A 197 -12.23 -5.21 -15.30
N GLY A 198 -11.22 -4.68 -14.62
CA GLY A 198 -9.87 -5.26 -14.63
C GLY A 198 -9.02 -4.82 -13.44
N THR A 199 -7.91 -5.51 -13.27
CA THR A 199 -6.93 -5.21 -12.24
C THR A 199 -5.51 -5.54 -12.70
N SER A 200 -4.54 -4.71 -12.32
CA SER A 200 -3.12 -4.92 -12.63
C SER A 200 -2.22 -4.56 -11.46
N TYR A 201 -1.08 -5.23 -11.38
CA TYR A 201 0.08 -4.72 -10.65
C TYR A 201 1.00 -4.00 -11.61
N TRP A 202 1.59 -2.89 -11.20
CA TRP A 202 2.61 -2.21 -12.00
C TRP A 202 3.93 -2.15 -11.26
N TYR A 203 4.89 -2.98 -11.66
CA TYR A 203 6.21 -3.06 -11.05
C TYR A 203 7.16 -2.01 -11.62
N LEU A 204 7.39 -0.94 -10.85
CA LEU A 204 8.14 0.24 -11.28
C LEU A 204 9.66 0.05 -11.23
N ASP A 205 10.11 -0.93 -10.46
CA ASP A 205 11.52 -1.30 -10.28
C ASP A 205 12.03 -2.25 -11.38
N ARG A 206 11.21 -2.50 -12.41
CA ARG A 206 11.59 -3.24 -13.61
C ARG A 206 12.09 -2.28 -14.66
N ASP A 207 13.11 -2.70 -15.41
CA ASP A 207 13.53 -1.94 -16.57
C ASP A 207 12.39 -1.93 -17.60
N PRO A 208 12.13 -0.79 -18.26
CA PRO A 208 11.22 -0.75 -19.38
C PRO A 208 11.74 -1.70 -20.48
N PRO A 209 10.87 -2.27 -21.34
CA PRO A 209 11.34 -3.07 -22.45
C PRO A 209 12.28 -2.22 -23.31
N SER A 210 13.57 -2.56 -23.34
CA SER A 210 14.52 -1.85 -24.18
C SER A 210 14.21 -2.11 -25.65
N HIS A 211 14.41 -1.11 -26.50
CA HIS A 211 14.26 -1.25 -27.96
C HIS A 211 15.22 -2.27 -28.59
N GLU A 212 16.19 -2.82 -27.83
CA GLU A 212 17.22 -3.74 -28.31
C GLU A 212 17.15 -5.16 -27.68
N ALA A 213 16.34 -5.40 -26.65
CA ALA A 213 16.24 -6.73 -26.00
C ALA A 213 15.30 -7.71 -26.72
N SER A 214 14.80 -7.38 -27.91
CA SER A 214 13.80 -8.20 -28.62
C SER A 214 14.32 -9.55 -29.15
N ASN A 215 15.63 -9.85 -29.08
CA ASN A 215 16.19 -11.03 -29.74
C ASN A 215 16.95 -12.05 -28.85
N PHE A 216 17.19 -11.82 -27.55
CA PHE A 216 17.96 -12.79 -26.74
C PHE A 216 17.32 -13.23 -25.41
N ALA A 217 16.29 -12.56 -24.90
CA ALA A 217 15.63 -12.92 -23.64
C ALA A 217 14.36 -13.78 -23.81
N LYS A 218 14.22 -14.51 -24.93
CA LYS A 218 12.98 -15.24 -25.26
C LYS A 218 12.86 -16.64 -24.64
N ALA A 219 13.72 -17.00 -23.69
CA ALA A 219 13.83 -18.38 -23.21
C ALA A 219 13.83 -18.47 -21.68
N THR A 220 12.88 -17.84 -20.98
CA THR A 220 12.36 -18.34 -19.67
C THR A 220 11.20 -17.56 -19.04
N LEU A 221 10.68 -16.49 -19.62
CA LEU A 221 9.58 -15.72 -19.01
C LEU A 221 8.24 -16.00 -19.68
N ASP A 222 7.27 -16.39 -18.85
CA ASP A 222 5.91 -16.69 -19.23
C ASP A 222 5.20 -15.49 -19.90
N LYS A 223 4.27 -15.85 -20.78
CA LYS A 223 3.54 -15.02 -21.76
C LYS A 223 2.57 -13.99 -21.15
N SER A 224 3.07 -13.00 -20.42
CA SER A 224 2.29 -11.79 -20.06
C SER A 224 3.14 -10.53 -20.16
N GLU A 225 3.66 -10.23 -21.35
CA GLU A 225 4.35 -8.96 -21.60
C GLU A 225 3.31 -7.83 -21.73
N GLY A 226 2.98 -7.23 -20.59
CA GLY A 226 2.40 -5.89 -20.56
C GLY A 226 3.49 -4.82 -20.64
N GLN A 227 3.09 -3.65 -21.12
CA GLN A 227 3.90 -2.44 -21.22
C GLN A 227 4.61 -2.10 -19.89
N GLY A 228 5.93 -1.87 -19.91
CA GLY A 228 6.66 -1.21 -18.81
C GLY A 228 6.54 -1.83 -17.41
N GLY A 229 6.37 -3.15 -17.28
CA GLY A 229 6.19 -3.81 -15.97
C GLY A 229 4.76 -3.81 -15.44
N LEU A 230 3.78 -3.37 -16.23
CA LEU A 230 2.35 -3.53 -15.97
C LEU A 230 1.94 -4.99 -16.23
N VAL A 231 1.50 -5.69 -15.18
CA VAL A 231 1.10 -7.10 -15.24
C VAL A 231 -0.38 -7.18 -14.92
N GLU A 232 -1.19 -7.50 -15.93
CA GLU A 232 -2.61 -7.78 -15.75
C GLU A 232 -2.81 -9.02 -14.88
N LYS A 233 -3.77 -8.93 -13.96
CA LYS A 233 -4.13 -10.02 -13.07
C LYS A 233 -5.59 -10.38 -13.26
N LYS A 234 -5.89 -11.67 -13.09
CA LYS A 234 -7.27 -12.16 -13.13
C LYS A 234 -8.09 -11.45 -12.06
N LEU A 235 -9.20 -10.84 -12.46
CA LEU A 235 -10.12 -10.22 -11.53
C LEU A 235 -10.70 -11.28 -10.57
N PRO A 236 -10.60 -11.08 -9.24
CA PRO A 236 -11.19 -12.01 -8.28
C PRO A 236 -12.73 -12.02 -8.34
N GLU A 237 -13.34 -13.12 -7.89
CA GLU A 237 -14.79 -13.22 -7.76
C GLU A 237 -15.29 -12.47 -6.52
N ILE A 238 -16.20 -11.49 -6.70
CA ILE A 238 -16.69 -10.59 -5.64
C ILE A 238 -17.22 -11.37 -4.43
N LYS A 239 -18.03 -12.41 -4.66
CA LYS A 239 -18.63 -13.21 -3.58
C LYS A 239 -17.57 -13.96 -2.77
N GLU A 240 -16.57 -14.51 -3.45
CA GLU A 240 -15.48 -15.24 -2.80
C GLU A 240 -14.56 -14.27 -2.05
N SER A 241 -14.22 -13.13 -2.66
CA SER A 241 -13.47 -12.05 -2.02
C SER A 241 -14.16 -11.58 -0.74
N TYR A 242 -15.47 -11.33 -0.80
CA TYR A 242 -16.27 -10.94 0.36
C TYR A 242 -16.17 -11.97 1.49
N LYS A 243 -16.41 -13.26 1.17
CA LYS A 243 -16.36 -14.35 2.15
C LYS A 243 -14.99 -14.46 2.81
N LYS A 244 -13.91 -14.46 2.02
CA LYS A 244 -12.52 -14.58 2.52
C LYS A 244 -12.17 -13.41 3.45
N VAL A 245 -12.43 -12.18 3.01
CA VAL A 245 -12.08 -10.97 3.78
C VAL A 245 -12.91 -10.90 5.07
N LEU A 246 -14.22 -11.19 5.00
CA LEU A 246 -15.09 -11.17 6.18
C LEU A 246 -14.68 -12.24 7.19
N GLU A 247 -14.32 -13.45 6.76
CA GLU A 247 -13.90 -14.52 7.66
C GLU A 247 -12.68 -14.09 8.50
N ILE A 248 -11.67 -13.51 7.86
CA ILE A 248 -10.47 -13.04 8.56
C ILE A 248 -10.80 -11.84 9.45
N ALA A 249 -11.66 -10.92 8.98
CA ALA A 249 -12.09 -9.78 9.78
C ALA A 249 -12.84 -10.21 11.06
N LYS A 250 -13.67 -11.26 10.99
CA LYS A 250 -14.30 -11.87 12.16
C LYS A 250 -13.28 -12.46 13.13
N LYS A 251 -12.23 -13.13 12.64
CA LYS A 251 -11.12 -13.63 13.47
C LYS A 251 -10.38 -12.49 14.18
N ILE A 252 -10.11 -11.39 13.47
CA ILE A 252 -9.52 -10.18 14.05
C ILE A 252 -10.43 -9.57 15.13
N LYS A 253 -11.73 -9.45 14.85
CA LYS A 253 -12.72 -8.95 15.82
C LYS A 253 -12.75 -9.82 17.07
N LEU A 254 -12.76 -11.14 16.92
CA LEU A 254 -12.73 -12.08 18.04
C LEU A 254 -11.45 -11.92 18.89
N ALA A 255 -10.28 -11.82 18.24
CA ALA A 255 -9.02 -11.58 18.94
C ALA A 255 -9.02 -10.27 19.73
N ARG A 256 -9.60 -9.20 19.17
CA ARG A 256 -9.79 -7.92 19.88
C ARG A 256 -10.72 -8.05 21.08
N LEU A 257 -11.83 -8.75 20.95
CA LEU A 257 -12.79 -8.95 22.05
C LEU A 257 -12.17 -9.75 23.21
N LYS A 258 -11.33 -10.74 22.90
CA LYS A 258 -10.62 -11.54 23.90
C LYS A 258 -9.33 -10.90 24.41
N ASN A 259 -8.84 -9.85 23.76
CA ASN A 259 -7.51 -9.28 23.96
C ASN A 259 -6.38 -10.33 23.81
N GLU A 260 -6.54 -11.28 22.89
CA GLU A 260 -5.63 -12.41 22.66
C GLU A 260 -4.83 -12.21 21.37
N PHE A 261 -3.56 -11.83 21.51
CA PHE A 261 -2.68 -11.52 20.38
C PHE A 261 -1.34 -12.25 20.49
N VAL A 262 -1.41 -13.58 20.48
CA VAL A 262 -0.25 -14.44 20.68
C VAL A 262 0.59 -14.52 19.40
N CYS A 263 1.92 -14.39 19.55
CA CYS A 263 2.83 -14.69 18.46
C CYS A 263 2.92 -16.22 18.28
N PRO A 264 2.67 -16.77 17.08
CA PRO A 264 2.67 -18.22 16.87
C PRO A 264 4.02 -18.89 17.18
N THR A 265 5.12 -18.13 17.16
CA THR A 265 6.49 -18.63 17.38
C THR A 265 7.10 -18.15 18.70
N GLY A 266 6.32 -17.53 19.59
CA GLY A 266 6.84 -16.91 20.82
C GLY A 266 7.70 -15.65 20.59
N GLY A 267 7.73 -15.14 19.35
CA GLY A 267 8.46 -13.95 18.92
C GLY A 267 9.06 -14.15 17.52
N CYS A 268 8.69 -13.30 16.56
CA CYS A 268 9.10 -13.41 15.16
C CYS A 268 9.61 -12.08 14.59
N HIS A 269 10.14 -12.09 13.36
CA HIS A 269 10.65 -10.89 12.69
C HIS A 269 9.59 -9.78 12.51
N ASN A 270 8.29 -10.10 12.59
CA ASN A 270 7.21 -9.12 12.44
C ASN A 270 6.93 -8.34 13.72
N CYS A 271 6.96 -9.01 14.89
CA CYS A 271 6.65 -8.37 16.17
C CYS A 271 7.90 -7.86 16.90
N ARG A 272 9.04 -8.56 16.78
CA ARG A 272 10.28 -8.21 17.49
C ARG A 272 10.70 -6.74 17.28
N PRO A 273 10.67 -6.16 16.07
CA PRO A 273 11.01 -4.75 15.90
C PRO A 273 10.15 -3.80 16.75
N LEU A 274 8.84 -4.07 16.83
CA LEU A 274 7.91 -3.27 17.63
C LEU A 274 8.09 -3.53 19.13
N GLU A 275 8.42 -4.76 19.53
CA GLU A 275 8.74 -5.09 20.92
C GLU A 275 10.03 -4.41 21.39
N ARG A 276 11.03 -4.27 20.51
CA ARG A 276 12.25 -3.50 20.78
C ARG A 276 11.93 -2.03 21.06
N VAL A 277 11.00 -1.43 20.31
CA VAL A 277 10.50 -0.07 20.59
C VAL A 277 9.91 -0.01 22.00
N LEU A 278 9.08 -0.98 22.39
CA LEU A 278 8.51 -1.02 23.75
C LEU A 278 9.55 -1.20 24.86
N ARG A 279 10.70 -1.80 24.56
CA ARG A 279 11.84 -1.92 25.49
C ARG A 279 12.72 -0.67 25.55
N GLY A 280 12.34 0.40 24.85
CA GLY A 280 13.11 1.65 24.81
C GLY A 280 14.35 1.59 23.91
N GLU A 281 14.46 0.58 23.04
CA GLU A 281 15.61 0.44 22.14
C GLU A 281 15.49 1.31 20.89
N GLY A 282 14.30 1.82 20.57
CA GLY A 282 14.07 2.64 19.38
C GLY A 282 14.28 4.13 19.62
N GLU A 283 14.87 4.83 18.65
CA GLU A 283 14.96 6.29 18.62
C GLU A 283 13.73 6.87 17.92
N LEU A 284 12.99 7.76 18.58
CA LEU A 284 11.84 8.46 18.00
C LEU A 284 12.34 9.51 16.99
N VAL A 285 11.94 9.37 15.73
CA VAL A 285 12.40 10.25 14.62
C VAL A 285 11.31 11.19 14.10
N GLY A 286 10.07 11.04 14.56
CA GLY A 286 8.98 11.95 14.25
C GLY A 286 7.59 11.31 14.38
N GLY A 287 6.57 12.03 13.92
CA GLY A 287 5.20 11.55 13.81
C GLY A 287 4.77 11.41 12.35
N SER A 288 3.93 10.42 12.07
CA SER A 288 3.29 10.24 10.76
C SER A 288 2.00 11.07 10.63
N GLU A 289 1.57 11.31 9.39
CA GLU A 289 0.30 11.98 9.09
C GLU A 289 -0.93 11.24 9.65
N THR A 290 -0.78 9.95 9.99
CA THR A 290 -1.83 9.11 10.57
C THR A 290 -1.74 8.95 12.09
N LYS A 291 -1.03 9.87 12.76
CA LYS A 291 -0.81 9.87 14.22
C LYS A 291 -0.12 8.60 14.71
N GLN A 292 1.01 8.29 14.09
CA GLN A 292 1.91 7.23 14.56
C GLN A 292 3.25 7.83 14.96
N ASP A 293 3.78 7.41 16.10
CA ASP A 293 5.15 7.68 16.49
C ASP A 293 6.07 6.77 15.67
N VAL A 294 7.01 7.39 14.96
CA VAL A 294 7.89 6.74 14.00
C VAL A 294 9.25 6.54 14.65
N TYR A 295 9.67 5.29 14.77
CA TYR A 295 10.95 4.92 15.37
C TYR A 295 11.91 4.36 14.34
N ILE A 296 13.19 4.66 14.53
CA ILE A 296 14.30 3.92 13.91
C ILE A 296 14.91 2.99 14.97
N LEU A 297 15.28 1.78 14.58
CA LEU A 297 15.95 0.84 15.48
C LEU A 297 17.46 0.88 15.27
N PRO A 298 18.27 0.83 16.33
CA PRO A 298 19.68 0.55 16.23
C PRO A 298 19.87 -0.86 15.68
N GLN A 299 20.92 -1.06 14.91
CA GLN A 299 21.24 -2.35 14.32
C GLN A 299 22.20 -3.13 15.19
#